data_AF-A0A1G7N840-F1
#
_entry.id   AF-A0A1G7N840-F1
#
_cell.length_a   1.000
_cell.length_b   1.000
_cell.length_c   1.000
_cell.angle_alpha   90.00
_cell.angle_beta   90.00
_cell.angle_gamma   90.00
#
_symmetry.space_group_name_H-M   'P 1'
#
loop_
_entity.id
_entity.type
_entity.pdbx_description
1 polymer ?
#
loop_
_entity_poly.entity_id
_entity_poly.type
_entity_poly.pdbx_seq_one_letter_code
_entity_poly.pdbx_strand_id
1 'polypeptide(L)'
;MNEIKSLADQLRSKIAQSAGNVAAPNDPVPKVMPSKKTGKVKAASKSPPDIPDILQAIRDFDSTAHKNVLHVRFDSQTAQLLARFKMATGTEITKLIAFSVHHLFEQHPELKSIIKQFIQDLEL
;
A
#
# COMPACT_ATOMS: atom_id res chain seq x y z
N MET A 1 38.61 -4.22 -23.08
CA MET A 1 38.19 -4.66 -21.72
C MET A 1 37.09 -3.72 -21.25
N ASN A 2 35.87 -4.22 -21.03
CA ASN A 2 34.74 -3.40 -20.58
C ASN A 2 34.74 -3.31 -19.06
N GLU A 3 34.98 -2.12 -18.51
CA GLU A 3 34.89 -1.85 -17.08
C GLU A 3 33.43 -1.62 -16.68
N ILE A 4 32.76 -2.66 -16.15
CA ILE A 4 31.46 -2.51 -15.49
C ILE A 4 31.72 -1.84 -14.13
N LYS A 5 31.74 -0.51 -14.11
CA LYS A 5 31.86 0.26 -12.86
C LYS A 5 30.59 0.05 -12.04
N SER A 6 30.76 -0.41 -10.80
CA SER A 6 29.67 -0.68 -9.87
C SER A 6 28.91 0.61 -9.55
N LEU A 7 27.60 0.52 -9.31
CA LEU A 7 26.77 1.64 -8.84
C LEU A 7 27.36 2.30 -7.59
N ALA A 8 28.05 1.54 -6.75
CA ALA A 8 28.76 2.05 -5.57
C ALA A 8 29.94 2.98 -5.94
N ASP A 9 30.66 2.67 -7.02
CA ASP A 9 31.77 3.50 -7.51
C ASP A 9 31.27 4.79 -8.18
N GLN A 10 30.12 4.73 -8.83
CA GLN A 10 29.43 5.93 -9.34
C GLN A 10 28.98 6.86 -8.21
N LEU A 11 28.54 6.32 -7.06
CA LEU A 11 28.21 7.14 -5.90
C LEU A 11 29.44 7.81 -5.29
N ARG A 12 30.55 7.07 -5.12
CA ARG A 12 31.79 7.62 -4.55
C ARG A 12 32.39 8.71 -5.42
N SER A 13 32.41 8.50 -6.73
CA SER A 13 32.91 9.50 -7.69
C SER A 13 32.07 10.77 -7.70
N LYS A 14 30.73 10.68 -7.61
CA LYS A 14 29.85 11.86 -7.47
C LYS A 14 30.11 12.63 -6.17
N ILE A 15 30.29 11.93 -5.06
CA ILE A 15 30.56 12.56 -3.76
C ILE A 15 31.92 13.27 -3.77
N ALA A 16 32.94 12.63 -4.35
CA ALA A 16 34.28 13.21 -4.50
C ALA A 16 34.28 14.45 -5.41
N GLN A 17 33.51 14.43 -6.50
CA GLN A 17 33.34 15.59 -7.37
C GLN A 17 32.58 16.74 -6.70
N SER A 18 31.61 16.45 -5.83
CA SER A 18 30.88 17.48 -5.08
C SER A 18 31.66 18.10 -3.92
N ALA A 19 32.72 17.43 -3.43
CA ALA A 19 33.55 17.91 -2.33
C ALA A 19 34.78 18.72 -2.78
N GLY A 20 35.01 18.86 -4.10
CA GLY A 20 36.22 19.46 -4.68
C GLY A 20 36.14 20.93 -5.10
N ASN A 21 34.98 21.59 -4.98
CA ASN A 21 34.87 23.03 -5.27
C ASN A 21 34.86 23.85 -3.98
N VAL A 22 36.04 24.06 -3.42
CA VAL A 22 36.35 25.29 -2.68
C VAL A 22 37.75 25.74 -3.09
N ALA A 23 37.74 26.76 -3.95
CA ALA A 23 38.92 27.43 -4.46
C ALA A 23 39.62 28.26 -3.37
N ALA A 24 40.87 28.59 -3.70
CA ALA A 24 41.92 29.26 -2.95
C ALA A 24 41.57 30.64 -2.33
N PRO A 25 42.45 31.21 -1.47
CA PRO A 25 42.16 32.31 -0.56
C PRO A 25 42.45 33.67 -1.22
N ASN A 26 41.47 34.58 -1.19
CA ASN A 26 41.57 36.04 -1.01
C ASN A 26 40.26 36.72 -1.48
N ASP A 27 39.91 37.80 -0.76
CA ASP A 27 38.83 38.78 -1.00
C ASP A 27 37.43 38.57 -0.36
N PRO A 28 36.76 39.68 0.02
CA PRO A 28 36.17 39.82 1.35
C PRO A 28 34.70 39.40 1.46
N VAL A 29 34.39 38.95 2.67
CA VAL A 29 33.13 38.38 3.16
C VAL A 29 31.89 39.23 2.82
N PRO A 30 30.90 38.68 2.08
CA PRO A 30 29.52 39.14 2.18
C PRO A 30 28.84 38.45 3.37
N LYS A 31 28.38 39.26 4.30
CA LYS A 31 27.68 38.93 5.53
C LYS A 31 26.41 38.09 5.25
N VAL A 32 26.49 36.77 5.41
CA VAL A 32 25.30 35.89 5.35
C VAL A 32 24.70 35.75 6.75
N MET A 33 23.51 36.30 6.95
CA MET A 33 22.71 36.11 8.15
C MET A 33 22.39 34.61 8.35
N PRO A 34 22.59 34.03 9.55
CA PRO A 34 22.17 32.66 9.81
C PRO A 34 20.67 32.64 10.11
N SER A 35 19.83 32.38 9.11
CA SER A 35 18.42 32.03 9.33
C SER A 35 18.31 30.60 9.85
N LYS A 36 18.69 30.41 11.11
CA LYS A 36 18.44 29.18 11.88
C LYS A 36 16.95 29.09 12.19
N LYS A 37 16.13 28.67 11.22
CA LYS A 37 14.81 28.08 11.49
C LYS A 37 14.96 26.57 11.43
N THR A 38 15.50 26.01 12.52
CA THR A 38 15.30 24.61 12.88
C THR A 38 13.82 24.45 13.22
N GLY A 39 12.99 24.35 12.19
CA GLY A 39 11.66 23.82 12.32
C GLY A 39 11.81 22.37 12.74
N LYS A 40 11.73 22.09 14.05
CA LYS A 40 11.40 20.76 14.54
C LYS A 40 10.09 20.38 13.87
N VAL A 41 10.16 19.61 12.79
CA VAL A 41 9.01 18.85 12.32
C VAL A 41 8.74 17.90 13.48
N LYS A 42 7.77 18.27 14.32
CA LYS A 42 7.19 17.34 15.27
C LYS A 42 6.68 16.21 14.39
N ALA A 43 7.41 15.08 14.38
CA ALA A 43 6.84 13.82 13.94
C ALA A 43 5.57 13.68 14.79
N ALA A 44 4.42 13.95 14.17
CA ALA A 44 3.16 13.71 14.82
C ALA A 44 3.22 12.24 15.20
N SER A 45 3.34 11.98 16.50
CA SER A 45 3.14 10.69 17.11
C SER A 45 1.68 10.34 16.87
N LYS A 46 1.37 9.96 15.63
CA LYS A 46 0.13 9.32 15.27
C LYS A 46 0.30 7.92 15.84
N SER A 47 -0.25 7.73 17.04
CA SER A 47 -0.67 6.41 17.47
C SER A 47 -1.29 5.70 16.26
N PRO A 48 -0.98 4.41 16.03
CA PRO A 48 -1.62 3.67 14.95
C PRO A 48 -3.14 3.90 15.04
N PRO A 49 -3.82 4.23 13.94
CA PRO A 49 -5.27 4.38 13.96
C PRO A 49 -5.88 3.08 14.52
N ASP A 50 -6.92 3.22 15.35
CA ASP A 50 -7.64 2.07 15.88
C ASP A 50 -8.03 1.14 14.73
N ILE A 51 -7.76 -0.15 14.91
CA ILE A 51 -8.05 -1.18 13.91
C ILE A 51 -9.57 -1.31 13.84
N PRO A 52 -10.22 -1.04 12.70
CA PRO A 52 -11.66 -1.19 12.59
C PRO A 52 -12.07 -2.66 12.78
N ASP A 53 -13.20 -2.91 13.45
CA ASP A 53 -13.71 -4.27 13.71
C ASP A 53 -13.85 -5.10 12.42
N ILE A 54 -14.26 -4.46 11.32
CA ILE A 54 -14.37 -5.10 10.01
C ILE A 54 -13.02 -5.62 9.49
N LEU A 55 -11.92 -4.91 9.77
CA LEU A 55 -10.59 -5.35 9.37
C LEU A 55 -10.15 -6.58 10.16
N GLN A 56 -10.53 -6.65 11.43
CA GLN A 56 -10.28 -7.82 12.26
C GLN A 56 -11.09 -9.03 11.76
N ALA A 57 -12.38 -8.84 11.47
CA ALA A 57 -13.24 -9.88 10.90
C ALA A 57 -12.69 -10.42 9.56
N ILE A 58 -12.17 -9.55 8.69
CA ILE A 58 -11.53 -9.98 7.43
C ILE A 58 -10.28 -10.82 7.71
N ARG A 59 -9.47 -10.47 8.71
CA ARG A 59 -8.23 -11.23 9.04
C ARG A 59 -8.56 -12.62 9.56
N ASP A 60 -9.55 -12.69 10.43
CA ASP A 60 -10.00 -13.92 11.10
C ASP A 60 -10.82 -14.83 10.17
N PHE A 61 -11.26 -14.33 9.02
CA PHE A 61 -11.91 -15.14 8.00
C PHE A 61 -10.98 -16.25 7.49
N ASP A 62 -11.38 -17.50 7.73
CA ASP A 62 -10.68 -18.69 7.26
C ASP A 62 -11.12 -19.06 5.84
N SER A 63 -10.18 -18.97 4.91
CA SER A 63 -10.38 -19.32 3.50
C SER A 63 -9.52 -20.51 3.05
N THR A 64 -8.89 -21.24 3.97
CA THR A 64 -7.90 -22.28 3.66
C THR A 64 -8.48 -23.49 2.91
N ALA A 65 -9.75 -23.83 3.19
CA ALA A 65 -10.44 -24.94 2.54
C ALA A 65 -11.13 -24.57 1.21
N HIS A 66 -11.07 -23.30 0.78
CA HIS A 66 -11.78 -22.83 -0.41
C HIS A 66 -11.00 -23.21 -1.68
N LYS A 67 -11.48 -24.21 -2.41
CA LYS A 67 -10.82 -24.77 -3.61
C LYS A 67 -11.23 -24.10 -4.93
N ASN A 68 -12.30 -23.30 -4.92
CA ASN A 68 -12.83 -22.67 -6.12
C ASN A 68 -12.09 -21.35 -6.38
N VAL A 69 -11.38 -21.28 -7.51
CA VAL A 69 -10.67 -20.07 -7.94
C VAL A 69 -11.60 -19.22 -8.80
N LEU A 70 -11.84 -17.97 -8.38
CA LEU A 70 -12.65 -17.02 -9.12
C LEU A 70 -11.77 -15.92 -9.71
N HIS A 71 -11.85 -15.72 -11.02
CA HIS A 71 -11.20 -14.60 -11.69
C HIS A 71 -12.19 -13.43 -11.82
N VAL A 72 -11.98 -12.39 -11.03
CA VAL A 72 -12.89 -11.22 -10.95
C VAL A 72 -12.31 -10.05 -11.74
N ARG A 73 -13.17 -9.33 -12.47
CA ARG A 73 -12.81 -8.08 -13.15
C ARG A 73 -13.26 -6.89 -12.29
N PHE A 74 -12.34 -5.96 -12.08
CA PHE A 74 -12.61 -4.68 -11.43
C PHE A 74 -12.29 -3.55 -12.41
N ASP A 75 -12.96 -2.41 -12.24
CA ASP A 75 -12.56 -1.17 -12.89
C ASP A 75 -11.19 -0.71 -12.35
N SER A 76 -10.55 0.22 -13.07
CA SER A 76 -9.19 0.66 -12.76
C SER A 76 -9.09 1.34 -11.40
N GLN A 77 -10.13 2.04 -10.94
CA GLN A 77 -10.10 2.74 -9.66
C GLN A 77 -10.19 1.74 -8.51
N THR A 78 -11.12 0.78 -8.59
CA THR A 78 -11.26 -0.27 -7.58
C THR A 78 -10.03 -1.16 -7.51
N ALA A 79 -9.43 -1.53 -8.65
CA ALA A 79 -8.19 -2.31 -8.66
C ALA A 79 -7.03 -1.59 -7.93
N GLN A 80 -6.89 -0.27 -8.12
CA GLN A 80 -5.90 0.52 -7.39
C GLN A 80 -6.20 0.58 -5.89
N LEU A 81 -7.48 0.71 -5.52
CA LEU A 81 -7.90 0.71 -4.12
C LEU A 81 -7.56 -0.62 -3.44
N LEU A 82 -7.86 -1.76 -4.09
CA LEU A 82 -7.53 -3.09 -3.58
C LEU A 82 -6.02 -3.29 -3.39
N ALA A 83 -5.21 -2.81 -4.34
CA ALA A 83 -3.75 -2.86 -4.22
C ALA A 83 -3.25 -2.05 -3.02
N ARG A 84 -3.77 -0.83 -2.83
CA ARG A 84 -3.44 0.02 -1.67
C ARG A 84 -3.91 -0.60 -0.36
N PHE A 85 -5.11 -1.19 -0.34
CA PHE A 85 -5.64 -1.89 0.82
C PHE A 85 -4.77 -3.07 1.24
N LYS A 86 -4.34 -3.89 0.27
CA LYS A 86 -3.40 -5.00 0.52
C LYS A 86 -2.09 -4.49 1.14
N MET A 87 -1.50 -3.43 0.57
CA MET A 87 -0.27 -2.84 1.10
C MET A 87 -0.43 -2.26 2.51
N ALA A 88 -1.57 -1.61 2.80
CA ALA A 88 -1.81 -0.96 4.08
C ALA A 88 -2.14 -1.95 5.21
N THR A 89 -2.83 -3.05 4.90
CA THR A 89 -3.39 -3.95 5.92
C THR A 89 -2.66 -5.29 6.04
N GLY A 90 -1.86 -5.65 5.02
CA GLY A 90 -1.24 -6.97 4.88
C GLY A 90 -2.22 -8.08 4.48
N THR A 91 -3.47 -7.73 4.17
CA THR A 91 -4.51 -8.71 3.86
C THR A 91 -4.48 -9.11 2.39
N GLU A 92 -4.61 -10.40 2.12
CA GLU A 92 -4.73 -10.91 0.76
C GLU A 92 -6.05 -10.49 0.08
N ILE A 93 -5.96 -10.05 -1.18
CA ILE A 93 -7.12 -9.55 -1.95
C ILE A 93 -8.15 -10.66 -2.14
N THR A 94 -7.71 -11.90 -2.38
CA THR A 94 -8.60 -13.06 -2.53
C THR A 94 -9.40 -13.32 -1.26
N LYS A 95 -8.76 -13.20 -0.09
CA LYS A 95 -9.44 -13.30 1.21
C LYS A 95 -10.46 -12.18 1.39
N LEU A 96 -10.10 -10.94 1.08
CA LEU A 96 -11.02 -9.80 1.14
C LEU A 96 -12.25 -10.03 0.25
N ILE A 97 -12.06 -10.51 -0.98
CA ILE A 97 -13.16 -10.77 -1.91
C ILE A 97 -14.07 -11.88 -1.36
N ALA A 98 -13.48 -13.00 -0.90
CA ALA A 98 -14.25 -14.11 -0.32
C ALA A 98 -15.07 -13.67 0.89
N PHE A 99 -14.44 -12.94 1.82
CA PHE A 99 -15.12 -12.35 2.97
C PHE A 99 -16.24 -11.40 2.53
N SER A 100 -15.98 -10.49 1.59
CA SER A 100 -16.97 -9.50 1.14
C SER A 100 -18.23 -10.16 0.58
N VAL A 101 -18.05 -11.20 -0.25
CA VAL A 101 -19.18 -11.96 -0.82
C VAL A 101 -19.93 -12.72 0.26
N HIS A 102 -19.21 -13.38 1.18
CA HIS A 102 -19.83 -14.08 2.29
C HIS A 102 -20.65 -13.13 3.17
N HIS A 103 -20.04 -12.02 3.57
CA HIS A 103 -20.67 -11.00 4.40
C HIS A 103 -21.89 -10.38 3.72
N LEU A 104 -21.83 -10.13 2.41
CA LEU A 104 -22.99 -9.65 1.64
C LEU A 104 -24.19 -10.60 1.77
N PHE A 105 -23.97 -11.90 1.63
CA PHE A 105 -25.04 -12.91 1.76
C PHE A 105 -25.51 -13.14 3.21
N GLU A 106 -24.72 -12.77 4.20
CA GLU A 106 -25.15 -12.77 5.60
C GLU A 106 -26.03 -11.56 5.93
N GLN A 107 -25.63 -10.37 5.47
CA GLN A 107 -26.38 -9.13 5.70
C GLN A 107 -27.69 -9.06 4.89
N HIS A 108 -27.73 -9.74 3.74
CA HIS A 108 -28.86 -9.70 2.81
C HIS A 108 -29.45 -11.11 2.54
N PRO A 109 -30.17 -11.70 3.52
CA PRO A 109 -30.75 -13.04 3.37
C PRO A 109 -31.81 -13.12 2.25
N GLU A 110 -32.39 -12.00 1.84
CA GLU A 110 -33.30 -11.90 0.68
C GLU A 110 -32.67 -12.46 -0.60
N LEU A 111 -31.36 -12.29 -0.78
CA LEU A 111 -30.64 -12.83 -1.95
C LEU A 111 -30.66 -14.37 -1.94
N LYS A 112 -30.55 -14.99 -0.75
CA LYS A 112 -30.66 -16.45 -0.61
C LYS A 112 -32.08 -16.93 -0.91
N SER A 113 -33.09 -16.16 -0.52
CA SER A 113 -34.50 -16.50 -0.78
C SER A 113 -34.84 -16.44 -2.27
N ILE A 114 -34.35 -15.41 -2.99
CA ILE A 114 -34.52 -15.31 -4.44
C ILE A 114 -33.88 -16.52 -5.14
N ILE A 115 -32.64 -16.87 -4.78
CA ILE A 115 -31.96 -18.05 -5.34
C ILE A 115 -32.79 -19.33 -5.13
N LYS A 116 -33.37 -19.53 -3.94
CA LYS A 116 -34.21 -20.69 -3.64
C LYS A 116 -35.46 -20.76 -4.52
N GLN A 117 -36.14 -19.63 -4.72
CA GLN A 117 -37.33 -19.57 -5.59
C GLN A 117 -36.98 -19.96 -7.02
N PHE A 118 -35.91 -19.40 -7.58
CA PHE A 118 -35.48 -19.72 -8.94
C PHE A 118 -35.00 -21.17 -9.11
N ILE A 119 -34.34 -21.77 -8.10
CA ILE A 119 -33.93 -23.18 -8.17
C ILE A 119 -35.14 -24.11 -8.07
N GLN A 120 -36.14 -23.79 -7.26
CA GLN A 120 -37.39 -24.55 -7.19
C GLN A 120 -38.16 -24.51 -8.51
N ASP A 121 -38.11 -23.39 -9.23
CA ASP A 121 -38.72 -23.24 -10.56
C ASP A 121 -37.93 -23.95 -11.68
N LEU A 122 -36.72 -24.46 -11.39
CA LEU A 122 -35.82 -25.12 -12.35
C LEU A 122 -35.95 -26.66 -12.35
N GLU A 123 -36.78 -27.26 -11.48
CA GLU A 123 -37.18 -28.67 -11.60
C GLU A 123 -38.22 -28.82 -12.73
N LEU A 124 -37.76 -29.09 -13.96
CA LEU A 124 -38.58 -29.46 -15.12
C LEU A 124 -38.01 -30.68 -15.85
#